data_AF-A0AAD8AFE8-F1
#
_entry.id   AF-A0AAD8AFE8-F1
#
_cell.length_a   1.000
_cell.length_b   1.000
_cell.length_c   1.000
_cell.angle_alpha   90.00
_cell.angle_beta   90.00
_cell.angle_gamma   90.00
#
_symmetry.space_group_name_H-M   'P 1'
#
loop_
_entity.id
_entity.type
_entity.pdbx_description
1 polymer ?
#
loop_
_entity_poly.entity_id
_entity_poly.type
_entity_poly.pdbx_seq_one_letter_code
_entity_poly.pdbx_strand_id
1 'polypeptide(L)'
;MGISLEQWRASIGHWARGGVVSSNVNSAITSPQFYFLLVLLVLLVVGGVEMNPGPVQGSQQVKYRKTPGAADMAGELYECKLAALLFLRCINSEHEFHIASNMAAAVCYDDVVLTLGQCSAFLQLKHKQQKNAKIYISQLFTVKGDFSLIRCWKSFLNIKQRWAAEEDLQRCGQFNDCLFVMYTNASLVGSGDNNVGSNEMLDLVNTGGKLIQFTEMQHPDIYQFFRDLPRYKQLLSEAVSADQLVELPELLQVVQKLHNKQDKCVPEKEVLNELLKVLESLGDLSNYSDFLCQLRFCTEQKRQGALDDLIKSEVKVLFGNDKQSDKLTHGVEDWSRQHHPYLLTPNAKFFQDIIKTIAANISKHIPKLNITFSQDACQEIREKYQEGNRKLLIKSNCIKMSVIKVMQSFDSNTLLIDVSTIQECVSKVLAVWKYGKCDILVVEGGDISGLEDKLSTLSDSKCLVVISDIHKAEQQFVDTFCLSQLEPDSQQQVLECQVDFQGYIVRLNSLADESFLQTELSAEVVEQLHNTLQVGHKLQELDPCYLHRTFQRRDLLNYGIFKEKGITLAVSGATEA
;
A
#
# COMPACT_ATOMS: atom_id res chain seq x y z
N MET A 1 21.95 -16.45 -48.29
CA MET A 1 21.72 -15.21 -49.05
C MET A 1 20.69 -14.41 -48.29
N GLY A 2 21.10 -13.38 -47.56
CA GLY A 2 20.20 -12.59 -46.70
C GLY A 2 19.61 -11.41 -47.46
N ILE A 3 18.29 -11.32 -47.48
CA ILE A 3 17.56 -10.17 -48.04
C ILE A 3 17.58 -9.07 -46.97
N SER A 4 17.91 -7.83 -47.37
CA SER A 4 17.98 -6.70 -46.43
C SER A 4 16.59 -6.25 -45.97
N LEU A 5 16.50 -5.63 -44.78
CA LEU A 5 15.26 -5.10 -44.22
C LEU A 5 14.57 -4.11 -45.17
N GLU A 6 15.34 -3.39 -45.99
CA GLU A 6 14.82 -2.47 -47.01
C GLU A 6 14.21 -3.20 -48.20
N GLN A 7 14.80 -4.32 -48.64
CA GLN A 7 14.21 -5.18 -49.67
C GLN A 7 12.91 -5.84 -49.19
N TRP A 8 12.79 -6.10 -47.88
CA TRP A 8 11.57 -6.60 -47.28
C TRP A 8 10.45 -5.54 -47.23
N ARG A 9 10.79 -4.31 -46.84
CA ARG A 9 9.84 -3.16 -46.85
C ARG A 9 9.37 -2.81 -48.26
N ALA A 10 10.26 -2.87 -49.25
CA ALA A 10 9.91 -2.67 -50.66
C ALA A 10 8.91 -3.73 -51.17
N SER A 11 9.02 -4.97 -50.69
CA SER A 11 8.13 -6.07 -51.11
C SER A 11 6.71 -5.93 -50.54
N ILE A 12 6.58 -5.46 -49.29
CA ILE A 12 5.27 -5.14 -48.67
C ILE A 12 4.61 -3.96 -49.38
N GLY A 13 5.39 -2.92 -49.72
CA GLY A 13 4.89 -1.76 -50.46
C GLY A 13 4.46 -2.06 -51.91
N HIS A 14 4.89 -3.19 -52.48
CA HIS A 14 4.43 -3.66 -53.79
C HIS A 14 3.13 -4.47 -53.70
N TRP A 15 2.91 -5.17 -52.58
CA TRP A 15 1.72 -5.98 -52.32
C TRP A 15 0.47 -5.13 -52.05
N ALA A 16 0.63 -4.03 -51.30
CA ALA A 16 -0.45 -3.07 -51.05
C ALA A 16 -0.95 -2.33 -52.32
N ARG A 17 -0.20 -2.40 -53.43
CA ARG A 17 -0.53 -1.75 -54.70
C ARG A 17 -1.05 -2.70 -55.78
N GLY A 18 -1.42 -3.94 -55.42
CA GLY A 18 -2.15 -4.85 -56.30
C GLY A 18 -1.36 -5.37 -57.51
N GLY A 19 -0.03 -5.33 -57.48
CA GLY A 19 0.81 -5.90 -58.55
C GLY A 19 0.99 -7.41 -58.42
N VAL A 20 0.48 -8.17 -59.38
CA VAL A 20 0.70 -9.63 -59.48
C VAL A 20 2.14 -9.89 -59.91
N VAL A 21 2.94 -10.50 -59.03
CA VAL A 21 4.26 -11.04 -59.37
C VAL A 21 4.10 -12.51 -59.72
N SER A 22 4.30 -12.87 -60.99
CA SER A 22 4.44 -14.27 -61.40
C SER A 22 5.87 -14.73 -61.16
N SER A 23 6.07 -15.68 -60.26
CA SER A 23 7.30 -16.49 -60.25
C SER A 23 6.96 -17.96 -60.03
N ASN A 24 7.26 -18.75 -61.06
CA ASN A 24 7.23 -20.21 -61.06
C ASN A 24 8.18 -20.77 -60.00
N VAL A 25 7.63 -21.37 -58.94
CA VAL A 25 8.34 -22.39 -58.14
C VAL A 25 7.34 -23.48 -57.76
N ASN A 26 7.71 -24.72 -58.12
CA ASN A 26 6.91 -25.92 -57.92
C ASN A 26 6.80 -26.33 -56.44
N SER A 27 5.56 -26.68 -56.07
CA SER A 27 5.13 -27.73 -55.12
C SER A 27 5.88 -27.90 -53.79
N ALA A 28 5.26 -27.45 -52.70
CA ALA A 28 4.55 -28.33 -51.75
C ALA A 28 4.02 -27.52 -50.56
N ILE A 29 2.78 -27.82 -50.16
CA ILE A 29 2.05 -27.29 -48.98
C ILE A 29 1.59 -25.83 -49.13
N THR A 30 0.50 -25.63 -49.87
CA THR A 30 -0.29 -24.39 -49.86
C THR A 30 -1.72 -24.69 -49.41
N SER A 31 -1.89 -24.90 -48.11
CA SER A 31 -3.21 -24.67 -47.49
C SER A 31 -3.27 -23.20 -47.09
N PRO A 32 -4.28 -22.43 -47.55
CA PRO A 32 -4.50 -21.05 -47.11
C PRO A 32 -4.57 -20.90 -45.59
N GLN A 33 -4.99 -21.96 -44.89
CA GLN A 33 -5.07 -21.98 -43.43
C GLN A 33 -3.68 -21.98 -42.76
N PHE A 34 -2.66 -22.57 -43.39
CA PHE A 34 -1.29 -22.57 -42.86
C PHE A 34 -0.64 -21.19 -42.99
N TYR A 35 -0.89 -20.48 -44.09
CA TYR A 35 -0.46 -19.09 -44.25
C TYR A 35 -1.20 -18.14 -43.31
N PHE A 36 -2.49 -18.37 -43.06
CA PHE A 36 -3.26 -17.59 -42.08
C PHE A 36 -2.73 -17.81 -40.66
N LEU A 37 -2.42 -19.05 -40.28
CA LEU A 37 -1.79 -19.38 -38.99
C LEU A 37 -0.38 -18.81 -38.86
N LEU A 38 0.44 -18.82 -39.93
CA LEU A 38 1.78 -18.25 -39.92
C LEU A 38 1.73 -16.72 -39.81
N VAL A 39 0.78 -16.07 -40.50
CA VAL A 39 0.54 -14.62 -40.40
C VAL A 39 0.00 -14.25 -39.02
N LEU A 40 -0.90 -15.04 -38.41
CA LEU A 40 -1.34 -14.87 -37.02
C LEU A 40 -0.19 -15.08 -36.03
N LEU A 41 0.67 -16.08 -36.24
CA LEU A 41 1.83 -16.33 -35.38
C LEU A 41 2.86 -15.21 -35.49
N VAL A 42 3.10 -14.68 -36.70
CA VAL A 42 3.99 -13.53 -36.92
C VAL A 42 3.37 -12.23 -36.39
N LEU A 43 2.05 -12.04 -36.50
CA LEU A 43 1.35 -10.90 -35.88
C LEU A 43 1.28 -11.01 -34.36
N LEU A 44 1.23 -12.22 -33.79
CA LEU A 44 1.35 -12.45 -32.35
C LEU A 44 2.80 -12.29 -31.86
N VAL A 45 3.79 -12.58 -32.68
CA VAL A 45 5.22 -12.38 -32.35
C VAL A 45 5.65 -10.94 -32.57
N VAL A 46 5.08 -10.23 -33.54
CA VAL A 46 5.37 -8.80 -33.84
C VAL A 46 4.48 -7.87 -33.01
N GLY A 47 3.19 -8.16 -32.86
CA GLY A 47 2.26 -7.46 -31.97
C GLY A 47 2.42 -7.84 -30.49
N GLY A 48 3.02 -8.99 -30.20
CA GLY A 48 3.42 -9.39 -28.85
C GLY A 48 4.65 -8.65 -28.30
N VAL A 49 5.26 -7.76 -29.10
CA VAL A 49 6.33 -6.87 -28.62
C VAL A 49 5.77 -5.60 -27.94
N GLU A 50 4.47 -5.30 -28.11
CA GLU A 50 3.84 -4.10 -27.51
C GLU A 50 2.69 -4.39 -26.51
N MET A 51 2.44 -5.67 -26.17
CA MET A 51 1.52 -6.05 -25.07
C MET A 51 2.27 -6.62 -23.86
N ASN A 52 3.57 -6.35 -23.77
CA ASN A 52 4.29 -6.44 -22.52
C ASN A 52 4.09 -5.08 -21.85
N PRO A 53 3.22 -4.92 -20.83
CA PRO A 53 3.32 -3.74 -19.98
C PRO A 53 4.75 -3.79 -19.46
N GLY A 54 5.62 -2.91 -19.99
CA GLY A 54 7.04 -2.93 -19.70
C GLY A 54 7.21 -3.14 -18.20
N PRO A 55 8.16 -4.00 -17.77
CA PRO A 55 8.14 -4.67 -16.47
C PRO A 55 7.59 -3.71 -15.44
N VAL A 56 6.37 -3.96 -14.97
CA VAL A 56 5.73 -3.20 -13.89
C VAL A 56 6.85 -2.98 -12.92
N GLN A 57 7.32 -1.73 -12.79
CA GLN A 57 8.53 -1.42 -12.04
C GLN A 57 8.27 -1.95 -10.65
N GLY A 58 8.71 -3.18 -10.41
CA GLY A 58 8.44 -3.89 -9.18
C GLY A 58 9.24 -3.08 -8.20
N SER A 59 8.55 -2.23 -7.44
CA SER A 59 9.11 -1.25 -6.52
C SER A 59 10.37 -1.84 -5.93
N GLN A 60 11.53 -1.43 -6.46
CA GLN A 60 12.78 -2.11 -6.15
C GLN A 60 12.92 -1.97 -4.64
N GLN A 61 12.84 -3.09 -3.92
CA GLN A 61 12.91 -3.05 -2.46
C GLN A 61 14.26 -2.44 -2.10
N VAL A 62 14.20 -1.27 -1.47
CA VAL A 62 15.39 -0.50 -1.12
C VAL A 62 16.17 -1.29 -0.08
N LYS A 63 17.45 -1.51 -0.38
CA LYS A 63 18.38 -2.27 0.46
C LYS A 63 19.25 -1.32 1.29
N TYR A 64 19.53 -1.68 2.54
CA TYR A 64 20.55 -1.03 3.37
C TYR A 64 21.67 -2.01 3.75
N ARG A 65 22.63 -1.59 4.58
CA ARG A 65 23.60 -2.52 5.18
C ARG A 65 23.21 -2.81 6.63
N LYS A 66 22.92 -4.07 6.92
CA LYS A 66 22.51 -4.56 8.23
C LYS A 66 23.67 -5.19 9.00
N THR A 67 23.84 -4.87 10.28
CA THR A 67 24.74 -5.56 11.21
C THR A 67 24.07 -6.81 11.80
N PRO A 68 24.85 -7.85 12.13
CA PRO A 68 24.33 -8.93 12.97
C PRO A 68 23.88 -8.35 14.32
N GLY A 69 22.66 -8.70 14.75
CA GLY A 69 22.18 -8.35 16.09
C GLY A 69 23.10 -8.92 17.16
N ALA A 70 23.44 -8.12 18.16
CA ALA A 70 24.29 -8.51 19.30
C ALA A 70 23.50 -8.63 20.62
N ALA A 71 22.19 -8.42 20.58
CA ALA A 71 21.32 -8.46 21.75
C ALA A 71 21.02 -9.90 22.21
N ASP A 72 20.62 -10.04 23.47
CA ASP A 72 19.98 -11.29 23.93
C ASP A 72 18.57 -11.41 23.33
N MET A 73 17.97 -12.61 23.42
CA MET A 73 16.63 -12.87 22.88
C MET A 73 15.55 -11.90 23.40
N ALA A 74 15.70 -11.38 24.62
CA ALA A 74 14.77 -10.44 25.21
C ALA A 74 14.91 -9.03 24.63
N GLY A 75 16.14 -8.58 24.40
CA GLY A 75 16.46 -7.34 23.71
C GLY A 75 15.95 -7.35 22.28
N GLU A 76 16.28 -8.39 21.50
CA GLU A 76 15.83 -8.52 20.10
C GLU A 76 14.29 -8.48 19.99
N LEU A 77 13.59 -9.19 20.88
CA LEU A 77 12.13 -9.18 20.90
C LEU A 77 11.55 -7.81 21.30
N TYR A 78 12.23 -7.06 22.16
CA TYR A 78 11.83 -5.69 22.48
C TYR A 78 12.02 -4.75 21.27
N GLU A 79 13.13 -4.87 20.55
CA GLU A 79 13.40 -4.12 19.31
C GLU A 79 12.32 -4.40 18.25
N CYS A 80 11.99 -5.68 18.03
CA CYS A 80 10.97 -6.08 17.06
C CYS A 80 9.57 -5.55 17.42
N LYS A 81 9.19 -5.60 18.70
CA LYS A 81 7.91 -5.05 19.17
C LYS A 81 7.85 -3.53 19.03
N LEU A 82 8.95 -2.81 19.32
CA LEU A 82 8.98 -1.38 19.09
C LEU A 82 8.88 -1.05 17.59
N ALA A 83 9.61 -1.78 16.73
CA ALA A 83 9.50 -1.62 15.28
C ALA A 83 8.07 -1.89 14.76
N ALA A 84 7.39 -2.91 15.29
CA ALA A 84 5.99 -3.20 14.94
C ALA A 84 5.04 -2.08 15.38
N LEU A 85 5.24 -1.53 16.58
CA LEU A 85 4.46 -0.39 17.06
C LEU A 85 4.70 0.86 16.18
N LEU A 86 5.96 1.17 15.88
CA LEU A 86 6.32 2.31 15.02
C LEU A 86 5.74 2.13 13.62
N PHE A 87 5.82 0.93 13.05
CA PHE A 87 5.23 0.61 11.74
C PHE A 87 3.73 0.92 11.70
N LEU A 88 2.99 0.48 12.71
CA LEU A 88 1.54 0.73 12.82
C LEU A 88 1.21 2.21 13.00
N ARG A 89 1.98 2.92 13.82
CA ARG A 89 1.79 4.36 14.02
C ARG A 89 2.12 5.16 12.77
N CYS A 90 3.17 4.79 12.04
CA CYS A 90 3.52 5.43 10.77
C CYS A 90 2.49 5.13 9.67
N ILE A 91 1.85 3.95 9.68
CA ILE A 91 0.69 3.67 8.84
C ILE A 91 -0.48 4.65 9.11
N ASN A 92 -0.64 5.13 10.33
CA ASN A 92 -1.67 6.12 10.63
C ASN A 92 -1.23 7.55 10.27
N SER A 93 0.03 7.76 9.90
CA SER A 93 0.50 9.04 9.38
C SER A 93 0.15 9.23 7.90
N GLU A 94 0.21 10.47 7.44
CA GLU A 94 0.07 10.84 6.03
C GLU A 94 1.41 10.87 5.28
N HIS A 95 2.50 10.58 5.99
CA HIS A 95 3.85 10.68 5.46
C HIS A 95 4.36 9.33 4.92
N GLU A 96 5.18 9.40 3.88
CA GLU A 96 5.99 8.25 3.49
C GLU A 96 6.96 7.89 4.62
N PHE A 97 7.14 6.60 4.87
CA PHE A 97 8.02 6.15 5.94
C PHE A 97 8.78 4.89 5.58
N HIS A 98 9.88 4.69 6.27
CA HIS A 98 10.61 3.44 6.26
C HIS A 98 11.31 3.19 7.60
N ILE A 99 11.43 1.91 7.96
CA ILE A 99 12.10 1.48 9.19
C ILE A 99 13.25 0.53 8.82
N ALA A 100 14.40 0.72 9.45
CA ALA A 100 15.53 -0.19 9.41
C ALA A 100 15.82 -0.72 10.82
N SER A 101 16.34 -1.95 10.92
CA SER A 101 16.84 -2.53 12.16
C SER A 101 18.30 -2.96 12.02
N ASN A 102 19.10 -2.69 13.04
CA ASN A 102 20.55 -2.88 13.05
C ASN A 102 21.23 -2.25 11.82
N MET A 103 20.93 -0.98 11.53
CA MET A 103 21.54 -0.27 10.40
C MET A 103 23.02 0.04 10.66
N ALA A 104 23.94 -0.59 9.92
CA ALA A 104 25.38 -0.48 10.15
C ALA A 104 25.92 0.97 10.08
N ALA A 105 25.29 1.81 9.25
CA ALA A 105 25.66 3.21 9.11
C ALA A 105 25.33 4.05 10.36
N ALA A 106 24.35 3.61 11.17
CA ALA A 106 23.88 4.29 12.37
C ALA A 106 24.71 3.98 13.63
N VAL A 107 25.75 3.16 13.51
CA VAL A 107 26.75 2.88 14.56
C VAL A 107 26.11 2.37 15.86
N CYS A 108 25.94 3.19 16.90
CA CYS A 108 25.27 2.75 18.13
C CYS A 108 23.79 3.09 18.18
N TYR A 109 23.28 3.87 17.23
CA TYR A 109 21.85 4.15 17.12
C TYR A 109 21.21 3.27 16.04
N ASP A 110 21.71 2.04 15.94
CA ASP A 110 21.40 1.11 14.87
C ASP A 110 20.21 0.22 15.17
N ASP A 111 19.82 0.05 16.44
CA ASP A 111 18.73 -0.85 16.86
C ASP A 111 17.46 -0.62 16.02
N VAL A 112 16.99 0.63 15.93
CA VAL A 112 15.90 1.04 15.03
C VAL A 112 16.20 2.41 14.43
N VAL A 113 16.13 2.53 13.10
CA VAL A 113 16.14 3.81 12.39
C VAL A 113 14.79 4.01 11.72
N LEU A 114 14.05 5.04 12.12
CA LEU A 114 12.77 5.40 11.55
C LEU A 114 12.94 6.68 10.73
N THR A 115 12.48 6.67 9.49
CA THR A 115 12.35 7.87 8.66
C THR A 115 10.89 8.10 8.35
N LEU A 116 10.43 9.34 8.53
CA LEU A 116 9.08 9.81 8.26
C LEU A 116 9.17 11.12 7.48
N GLY A 117 8.78 11.09 6.21
CA GLY A 117 8.99 12.21 5.29
C GLY A 117 10.47 12.58 5.20
N GLN A 118 10.83 13.77 5.68
CA GLN A 118 12.20 14.28 5.68
C GLN A 118 12.91 14.19 7.04
N CYS A 119 12.21 13.73 8.08
CA CYS A 119 12.75 13.62 9.43
C CYS A 119 13.10 12.16 9.73
N SER A 120 14.22 11.95 10.43
CA SER A 120 14.64 10.61 10.87
C SER A 120 14.94 10.57 12.36
N ALA A 121 14.60 9.46 13.00
CA ALA A 121 14.97 9.14 14.36
C ALA A 121 15.87 7.91 14.39
N PHE A 122 17.05 8.07 14.99
CA PHE A 122 18.04 7.03 15.22
C PHE A 122 17.96 6.56 16.67
N LEU A 123 17.45 5.36 16.90
CA LEU A 123 17.13 4.87 18.24
C LEU A 123 18.20 3.87 18.73
N GLN A 124 18.69 4.11 19.94
CA GLN A 124 19.38 3.11 20.75
C GLN A 124 18.44 2.67 21.87
N LEU A 125 18.01 1.42 21.84
CA LEU A 125 17.12 0.77 22.78
C LEU A 125 17.91 0.10 23.91
N LYS A 126 17.56 0.41 25.16
CA LYS A 126 18.16 -0.17 26.36
C LYS A 126 17.07 -0.66 27.30
N HIS A 127 16.57 -1.86 27.04
CA HIS A 127 15.59 -2.51 27.91
C HIS A 127 16.25 -3.01 29.21
N LYS A 128 15.69 -2.63 30.37
CA LYS A 128 15.97 -3.22 31.68
C LYS A 128 14.83 -4.13 32.13
N GLN A 129 15.15 -5.37 32.49
CA GLN A 129 14.16 -6.34 32.98
C GLN A 129 13.58 -5.95 34.36
N GLN A 130 14.38 -5.28 35.20
CA GLN A 130 13.98 -4.89 36.56
C GLN A 130 12.91 -3.79 36.57
N LYS A 131 11.90 -3.93 37.45
CA LYS A 131 10.73 -3.06 37.44
C LYS A 131 10.99 -1.59 37.80
N ASN A 132 12.01 -1.33 38.60
CA ASN A 132 12.33 0.01 39.07
C ASN A 132 13.79 0.34 38.73
N ALA A 133 14.24 -0.08 37.55
CA ALA A 133 15.58 0.24 37.09
C ALA A 133 15.76 1.77 37.07
N LYS A 134 16.88 2.21 37.63
CA LYS A 134 17.27 3.61 37.76
C LYS A 134 18.57 3.84 37.02
N ILE A 135 18.61 4.91 36.25
CA ILE A 135 19.80 5.47 35.63
C ILE A 135 20.17 6.69 36.44
N TYR A 136 21.42 6.80 36.85
CA TYR A 136 21.91 7.97 37.56
C TYR A 136 22.67 8.85 36.57
N ILE A 137 22.60 10.17 36.74
CA ILE A 137 23.33 11.13 35.88
C ILE A 137 24.83 10.79 35.81
N SER A 138 25.44 10.31 36.89
CA SER A 138 26.85 9.90 36.89
C SER A 138 27.17 8.79 35.87
N GLN A 139 26.20 7.92 35.55
CA GLN A 139 26.35 6.86 34.54
C GLN A 139 26.35 7.42 33.11
N LEU A 140 25.89 8.65 32.90
CA LEU A 140 25.92 9.31 31.59
C LEU A 140 27.33 9.80 31.24
N PHE A 141 28.17 10.07 32.24
CA PHE A 141 29.51 10.63 32.09
C PHE A 141 30.60 9.58 31.88
N THR A 142 30.26 8.30 32.01
CA THR A 142 31.26 7.24 31.93
C THR A 142 31.72 7.00 30.51
N VAL A 143 32.96 6.53 30.33
CA VAL A 143 33.47 6.09 29.01
C VAL A 143 32.87 4.76 28.56
N LYS A 144 32.44 3.92 29.51
CA LYS A 144 31.87 2.60 29.29
C LYS A 144 30.46 2.55 29.87
N GLY A 145 29.60 1.71 29.29
CA GLY A 145 28.22 1.51 29.76
C GLY A 145 27.18 1.80 28.70
N ASP A 146 25.95 1.40 29.01
CA ASP A 146 24.81 1.44 28.09
C ASP A 146 24.31 2.85 27.77
N PHE A 147 24.48 3.78 28.73
CA PHE A 147 23.93 5.14 28.67
C PHE A 147 25.01 6.23 28.56
N SER A 148 26.24 5.84 28.20
CA SER A 148 27.38 6.75 28.09
C SER A 148 27.15 7.80 27.00
N LEU A 149 27.09 9.08 27.40
CA LEU A 149 27.00 10.20 26.46
C LEU A 149 28.26 10.35 25.61
N ILE A 150 29.43 9.92 26.12
CA ILE A 150 30.68 9.85 25.35
C ILE A 150 30.51 8.94 24.13
N ARG A 151 29.93 7.74 24.31
CA ARG A 151 29.68 6.79 23.21
C ARG A 151 28.66 7.34 22.22
N CYS A 152 27.58 7.92 22.72
CA CYS A 152 26.57 8.58 21.91
C CYS A 152 27.13 9.70 21.05
N TRP A 153 27.92 10.59 21.65
CA TRP A 153 28.60 11.69 20.97
C TRP A 153 29.54 11.18 19.88
N LYS A 154 30.34 10.15 20.17
CA LYS A 154 31.23 9.54 19.17
C LYS A 154 30.45 9.00 17.97
N SER A 155 29.33 8.31 18.21
CA SER A 155 28.47 7.81 17.14
C SER A 155 27.81 8.94 16.35
N PHE A 156 27.34 9.98 17.02
CA PHE A 156 26.81 11.18 16.38
C PHE A 156 27.82 11.81 15.41
N LEU A 157 29.07 11.99 15.84
CA LEU A 157 30.14 12.51 14.99
C LEU A 157 30.43 11.58 13.80
N ASN A 158 30.50 10.27 14.04
CA ASN A 158 30.73 9.30 12.97
C ASN A 158 29.63 9.35 11.90
N ILE A 159 28.37 9.47 12.32
CA ILE A 159 27.22 9.61 11.41
C ILE A 159 27.31 10.92 10.66
N LYS A 160 27.56 12.04 11.35
CA LYS A 160 27.71 13.38 10.74
C LYS A 160 28.80 13.41 9.67
N GLN A 161 29.96 12.82 9.96
CA GLN A 161 31.11 12.77 9.04
C GLN A 161 30.84 11.92 7.80
N ARG A 162 30.04 10.85 7.95
CA ARG A 162 29.73 9.90 6.87
C ARG A 162 28.45 10.25 6.10
N TRP A 163 27.68 11.25 6.55
CA TRP A 163 26.35 11.57 6.01
C TRP A 163 26.35 11.76 4.49
N ALA A 164 27.30 12.53 3.97
CA ALA A 164 27.39 12.82 2.54
C ALA A 164 27.96 11.65 1.71
N ALA A 165 28.60 10.67 2.34
CA ALA A 165 29.31 9.58 1.65
C ALA A 165 28.56 8.23 1.71
N GLU A 166 27.66 8.03 2.67
CA GLU A 166 26.94 6.77 2.87
C GLU A 166 25.51 6.84 2.35
N GLU A 167 25.19 6.03 1.35
CA GLU A 167 23.87 6.00 0.71
C GLU A 167 22.73 5.73 1.71
N ASP A 168 22.96 4.84 2.69
CA ASP A 168 21.98 4.53 3.74
C ASP A 168 21.60 5.76 4.57
N LEU A 169 22.55 6.66 4.85
CA LEU A 169 22.33 7.88 5.62
C LEU A 169 21.68 8.97 4.76
N GLN A 170 22.05 9.07 3.48
CA GLN A 170 21.43 10.04 2.56
C GLN A 170 19.91 9.83 2.41
N ARG A 171 19.43 8.60 2.57
CA ARG A 171 17.99 8.28 2.56
C ARG A 171 17.25 8.70 3.83
N CYS A 172 17.98 9.05 4.88
CA CYS A 172 17.44 9.55 6.15
C CYS A 172 17.24 11.08 6.15
N GLY A 173 17.16 11.70 4.97
CA GLY A 173 16.91 13.14 4.84
C GLY A 173 18.12 14.02 5.18
N GLN A 174 17.84 15.18 5.79
CA GLN A 174 18.90 16.10 6.20
C GLN A 174 19.37 15.78 7.62
N PHE A 175 20.69 15.81 7.82
CA PHE A 175 21.29 15.54 9.14
C PHE A 175 20.73 16.45 10.25
N ASN A 176 20.44 17.71 9.94
CA ASN A 176 19.94 18.67 10.92
C ASN A 176 18.49 18.39 11.37
N ASP A 177 17.74 17.66 10.57
CA ASP A 177 16.35 17.26 10.84
C ASP A 177 16.27 15.90 11.55
N CYS A 178 17.42 15.34 11.93
CA CYS A 178 17.53 14.05 12.59
C CYS A 178 17.45 14.19 14.12
N LEU A 179 16.82 13.19 14.74
CA LEU A 179 16.76 13.00 16.17
C LEU A 179 17.58 11.78 16.56
N PHE A 180 18.40 11.93 17.60
CA PHE A 180 19.13 10.82 18.19
C PHE A 180 18.45 10.44 19.51
N VAL A 181 17.97 9.21 19.62
CA VAL A 181 17.10 8.81 20.71
C VAL A 181 17.77 7.73 21.55
N MET A 182 18.02 8.04 22.82
CA MET A 182 18.32 7.01 23.82
C MET A 182 17.01 6.58 24.47
N TYR A 183 16.58 5.35 24.21
CA TYR A 183 15.26 4.86 24.57
C TYR A 183 15.33 3.76 25.62
N THR A 184 14.64 3.94 26.73
CA THR A 184 14.70 2.99 27.85
C THR A 184 13.43 3.00 28.70
N ASN A 185 13.13 1.85 29.28
CA ASN A 185 12.07 1.71 30.27
C ASN A 185 12.52 2.03 31.71
N ALA A 186 13.79 2.39 31.92
CA ALA A 186 14.32 2.81 33.22
C ALA A 186 14.04 4.30 33.49
N SER A 187 13.98 4.67 34.76
CA SER A 187 13.82 6.05 35.20
C SER A 187 15.17 6.76 35.32
N LEU A 188 15.25 8.04 34.95
CA LEU A 188 16.46 8.85 35.10
C LEU A 188 16.40 9.67 36.39
N VAL A 189 17.23 9.30 37.37
CA VAL A 189 17.31 9.95 38.67
C VAL A 189 17.97 11.31 38.54
N GLY A 190 17.32 12.35 39.08
CA GLY A 190 17.85 13.71 39.08
C GLY A 190 17.51 14.52 37.82
N SER A 191 16.72 13.96 36.90
CA SER A 191 16.11 14.76 35.83
C SER A 191 14.88 15.47 36.38
N GLY A 192 14.86 16.81 36.30
CA GLY A 192 13.63 17.56 36.54
C GLY A 192 12.55 17.19 35.51
N ASP A 193 11.28 17.49 35.80
CA ASP A 193 10.18 17.27 34.85
C ASP A 193 10.29 18.28 33.70
N ASN A 194 11.12 17.95 32.71
CA ASN A 194 11.33 18.74 31.51
C ASN A 194 10.64 18.04 30.35
N ASN A 195 9.33 18.25 30.23
CA ASN A 195 8.62 17.82 29.04
C ASN A 195 9.10 18.66 27.86
N VAL A 196 9.75 18.00 26.91
CA VAL A 196 10.01 18.55 25.59
C VAL A 196 8.68 18.83 24.91
N GLY A 197 8.60 19.90 24.12
CA GLY A 197 7.45 20.15 23.24
C GLY A 197 7.16 18.92 22.37
N SER A 198 5.88 18.64 22.13
CA SER A 198 5.45 17.56 21.23
C SER A 198 5.98 17.84 19.82
N ASN A 199 6.61 16.83 19.24
CA ASN A 199 6.94 16.76 17.81
C ASN A 199 6.38 15.41 17.35
N GLU A 200 5.74 15.37 16.18
CA GLU A 200 5.16 14.17 15.59
C GLU A 200 6.09 12.95 15.69
N MET A 201 7.39 13.08 15.35
CA MET A 201 8.35 11.98 15.45
C MET A 201 8.51 11.47 16.89
N LEU A 202 8.49 12.38 17.87
CA LEU A 202 8.58 12.00 19.28
C LEU A 202 7.27 11.42 19.81
N ASP A 203 6.13 11.89 19.33
CA ASP A 203 4.82 11.34 19.69
C ASP A 203 4.68 9.91 19.16
N LEU A 204 5.20 9.63 17.95
CA LEU A 204 5.29 8.28 17.39
C LEU A 204 6.18 7.35 18.21
N VAL A 205 7.33 7.84 18.69
CA VAL A 205 8.28 7.03 19.48
C VAL A 205 7.83 6.88 20.93
N ASN A 206 7.12 7.85 21.49
CA ASN A 206 6.75 7.84 22.91
C ASN A 206 5.68 6.78 23.21
N THR A 207 5.94 5.96 24.22
CA THR A 207 5.00 4.94 24.69
C THR A 207 4.31 5.32 26.01
N GLY A 208 4.42 6.60 26.41
CA GLY A 208 3.82 7.15 27.61
C GLY A 208 4.80 7.30 28.78
N GLY A 209 6.10 7.37 28.49
CA GLY A 209 7.15 7.70 29.45
C GLY A 209 7.53 9.19 29.41
N LYS A 210 8.68 9.53 29.99
CA LYS A 210 9.22 10.89 29.95
C LYS A 210 10.09 11.10 28.72
N LEU A 211 10.01 12.29 28.14
CA LEU A 211 10.86 12.74 27.03
C LEU A 211 11.74 13.87 27.55
N ILE A 212 13.05 13.65 27.60
CA ILE A 212 13.99 14.61 28.19
C ILE A 212 14.90 15.16 27.08
N GLN A 213 15.03 16.48 27.04
CA GLN A 213 16.07 17.19 26.28
C GLN A 213 17.01 17.86 27.26
N PHE A 214 18.31 17.66 27.07
CA PHE A 214 19.31 18.29 27.93
C PHE A 214 19.54 19.73 27.50
N THR A 215 19.06 20.67 28.30
CA THR A 215 19.33 22.11 28.18
C THR A 215 20.38 22.55 29.20
N GLU A 216 21.16 23.58 28.88
CA GLU A 216 22.18 24.11 29.79
C GLU A 216 21.58 24.62 31.11
N MET A 217 20.40 25.24 31.02
CA MET A 217 19.69 25.79 32.18
C MET A 217 19.25 24.70 33.16
N GLN A 218 18.73 23.58 32.65
CA GLN A 218 18.16 22.53 33.50
C GLN A 218 19.15 21.42 33.83
N HIS A 219 20.21 21.27 33.02
CA HIS A 219 21.22 20.21 33.18
C HIS A 219 22.64 20.80 33.03
N PRO A 220 23.02 21.79 33.86
CA PRO A 220 24.32 22.46 33.74
C PRO A 220 25.48 21.47 33.87
N ASP A 221 25.34 20.45 34.72
CA ASP A 221 26.38 19.43 34.92
C ASP A 221 26.73 18.65 33.65
N ILE A 222 25.76 18.43 32.75
CA ILE A 222 25.98 17.74 31.47
C ILE A 222 26.74 18.64 30.51
N TYR A 223 26.37 19.92 30.43
CA TYR A 223 27.07 20.89 29.57
C TYR A 223 28.48 21.15 30.09
N GLN A 224 28.64 21.30 31.40
CA GLN A 224 29.94 21.46 32.03
C GLN A 224 30.83 20.24 31.81
N PHE A 225 30.27 19.03 31.87
CA PHE A 225 31.02 17.81 31.55
C PHE A 225 31.63 17.86 30.15
N PHE A 226 30.88 18.24 29.11
CA PHE A 226 31.43 18.36 27.76
C PHE A 226 32.48 19.49 27.65
N ARG A 227 32.27 20.62 28.34
CA ARG A 227 33.26 21.72 28.41
C ARG A 227 34.57 21.32 29.08
N ASP A 228 34.50 20.42 30.06
CA ASP A 228 35.65 19.96 30.81
C ASP A 228 36.46 18.87 30.07
N LEU A 229 35.87 18.19 29.08
CA LEU A 229 36.54 17.09 28.36
C LEU A 229 37.93 17.46 27.78
N PRO A 230 38.16 18.65 27.18
CA PRO A 230 39.50 19.06 26.76
C PRO A 230 40.51 19.11 27.93
N ARG A 231 40.08 19.60 29.10
CA ARG A 231 40.91 19.64 30.32
C ARG A 231 41.17 18.22 30.84
N TYR A 232 40.16 17.35 30.81
CA TYR A 232 40.32 15.94 31.21
C TYR A 232 41.33 15.23 30.30
N LYS A 233 41.27 15.49 29.00
CA LYS A 233 42.25 14.97 28.02
C LYS A 233 43.66 15.46 28.33
N GLN A 234 43.84 16.74 28.64
CA GLN A 234 45.13 17.30 29.03
C GLN A 234 45.69 16.62 30.30
N LEU A 235 44.89 16.53 31.36
CA LEU A 235 45.29 15.89 32.62
C LEU A 235 45.70 14.43 32.44
N LEU A 236 44.94 13.68 31.66
CA LEU A 236 45.27 12.29 31.34
C LEU A 236 46.56 12.19 30.52
N SER A 237 46.76 13.09 29.55
CA SER A 237 48.00 13.14 28.75
C SER A 237 49.24 13.44 29.59
N GLU A 238 49.14 14.39 30.51
CA GLU A 238 50.22 14.72 31.45
C GLU A 238 50.53 13.53 32.37
N ALA A 239 49.50 12.90 32.93
CA ALA A 239 49.65 11.74 33.81
C ALA A 239 50.23 10.50 33.10
N VAL A 240 49.84 10.27 31.84
CA VAL A 240 50.40 9.19 31.00
C VAL A 240 51.82 9.52 30.53
N SER A 241 52.21 10.79 30.45
CA SER A 241 53.58 11.16 30.05
C SER A 241 54.56 11.21 31.22
N ALA A 242 54.08 11.36 32.46
CA ALA A 242 54.93 11.45 33.65
C ALA A 242 55.66 10.12 33.97
N ASP A 243 56.90 10.24 34.46
CA ASP A 243 57.73 9.13 34.93
C ASP A 243 57.24 8.59 36.29
N GLN A 244 56.65 9.45 37.12
CA GLN A 244 56.04 9.09 38.40
C GLN A 244 54.62 9.67 38.47
N LEU A 245 53.65 8.84 38.84
CA LEU A 245 52.27 9.26 39.04
C LEU A 245 52.18 10.11 40.32
N VAL A 246 52.04 11.42 40.16
CA VAL A 246 51.69 12.31 41.27
C VAL A 246 50.19 12.18 41.51
N GLU A 247 49.78 11.83 42.73
CA GLU A 247 48.37 11.83 43.12
C GLU A 247 47.82 13.26 43.13
N LEU A 248 47.31 13.69 41.97
CA LEU A 248 46.60 14.94 41.81
C LEU A 248 45.12 14.70 42.15
N PRO A 249 44.54 15.41 43.13
CA PRO A 249 43.12 15.28 43.47
C PRO A 249 42.20 15.52 42.26
N GLU A 250 42.58 16.43 41.36
CA GLU A 250 41.86 16.70 40.10
C GLU A 250 41.85 15.47 39.17
N LEU A 251 43.00 14.79 39.00
CA LEU A 251 43.10 13.58 38.18
C LEU A 251 42.23 12.45 38.74
N LEU A 252 42.23 12.28 40.08
CA LEU A 252 41.39 11.29 40.73
C LEU A 252 39.90 11.55 40.46
N GLN A 253 39.45 12.81 40.54
CA GLN A 253 38.07 13.19 40.22
C GLN A 253 37.70 12.88 38.76
N VAL A 254 38.61 13.17 37.81
CA VAL A 254 38.40 12.85 36.39
C VAL A 254 38.22 11.34 36.20
N VAL A 255 39.10 10.53 36.79
CA VAL A 255 39.00 9.07 36.71
C VAL A 255 37.70 8.56 37.33
N GLN A 256 37.35 9.03 38.53
CA GLN A 256 36.12 8.64 39.21
C GLN A 256 34.88 8.97 38.36
N LYS A 257 34.86 10.14 37.70
CA LYS A 257 33.76 10.56 36.82
C LYS A 257 33.68 9.72 35.56
N LEU A 258 34.81 9.40 34.91
CA LEU A 258 34.85 8.64 33.65
C LEU A 258 34.65 7.12 33.84
N HIS A 259 35.02 6.56 35.00
CA HIS A 259 34.81 5.14 35.31
C HIS A 259 33.57 4.86 36.17
N ASN A 260 32.98 5.88 36.80
CA ASN A 260 31.93 5.73 37.83
C ASN A 260 32.33 4.71 38.90
N LYS A 261 33.58 4.79 39.35
CA LYS A 261 34.13 4.02 40.46
C LYS A 261 34.47 4.97 41.60
N GLN A 262 34.27 4.52 42.83
CA GLN A 262 34.67 5.24 44.05
C GLN A 262 36.12 4.88 44.45
N ASP A 263 36.99 4.71 43.46
CA ASP A 263 38.39 4.35 43.70
C ASP A 263 39.04 5.45 44.55
N LYS A 264 39.80 5.06 45.58
CA LYS A 264 40.43 6.00 46.52
C LYS A 264 41.79 6.52 46.02
N CYS A 265 42.35 5.87 45.01
CA CYS A 265 43.64 6.18 44.41
C CYS A 265 43.54 6.26 42.89
N VAL A 266 44.50 6.94 42.27
CA VAL A 266 44.62 7.01 40.82
C VAL A 266 45.02 5.62 40.30
N PRO A 267 44.36 5.07 39.26
CA PRO A 267 44.66 3.75 38.74
C PRO A 267 46.00 3.73 37.99
N GLU A 268 46.44 2.52 37.63
CA GLU A 268 47.66 2.29 36.87
C GLU A 268 47.65 3.00 35.51
N LYS A 269 48.84 3.28 34.99
CA LYS A 269 49.10 4.06 33.78
C LYS A 269 48.40 3.50 32.55
N GLU A 270 48.24 2.18 32.49
CA GLU A 270 47.54 1.43 31.46
C GLU A 270 46.07 1.87 31.37
N VAL A 271 45.39 2.00 32.51
CA VAL A 271 43.99 2.42 32.59
C VAL A 271 43.84 3.89 32.18
N LEU A 272 44.76 4.75 32.63
CA LEU A 272 44.78 6.17 32.22
C LEU A 272 44.99 6.31 30.71
N ASN A 273 45.86 5.48 30.13
CA ASN A 273 46.10 5.46 28.69
C ASN A 273 44.88 4.96 27.91
N GLU A 274 44.13 3.97 28.42
CA GLU A 274 42.84 3.57 27.82
C GLU A 274 41.84 4.72 27.82
N LEU A 275 41.70 5.45 28.93
CA LEU A 275 40.83 6.61 29.02
C LEU A 275 41.24 7.70 28.04
N LEU A 276 42.54 8.01 27.99
CA LEU A 276 43.08 9.01 27.08
C LEU A 276 42.77 8.66 25.63
N LYS A 277 42.98 7.41 25.21
CA LYS A 277 42.65 6.92 23.85
C LYS A 277 41.17 7.10 23.52
N VAL A 278 40.27 6.85 24.48
CA VAL A 278 38.84 7.06 24.27
C VAL A 278 38.55 8.55 24.05
N LEU A 279 39.07 9.45 24.90
CA LEU A 279 38.87 10.89 24.76
C LEU A 279 39.52 11.47 23.50
N GLU A 280 40.70 10.99 23.13
CA GLU A 280 41.38 11.35 21.88
C GLU A 280 40.53 11.00 20.66
N SER A 281 39.87 9.84 20.70
CA SER A 281 39.00 9.39 19.61
C SER A 281 37.70 10.19 19.45
N LEU A 282 37.40 11.12 20.36
CA LEU A 282 36.24 12.01 20.25
C LEU A 282 36.49 13.18 19.29
N GLY A 283 37.74 13.45 18.92
CA GLY A 283 38.09 14.53 17.99
C GLY A 283 37.74 15.91 18.54
N ASP A 284 37.15 16.75 17.68
CA ASP A 284 36.73 18.11 18.01
C ASP A 284 35.41 18.10 18.79
N LEU A 285 35.38 18.86 19.89
CA LEU A 285 34.24 18.97 20.80
C LEU A 285 33.46 20.27 20.63
N SER A 286 33.83 21.16 19.70
CA SER A 286 33.20 22.48 19.57
C SER A 286 31.68 22.44 19.37
N ASN A 287 31.16 21.36 18.77
CA ASN A 287 29.76 21.23 18.35
C ASN A 287 28.95 20.32 19.29
N TYR A 288 29.37 20.12 20.55
CA TYR A 288 28.64 19.27 21.50
C TYR A 288 27.22 19.78 21.78
N SER A 289 26.99 21.09 21.66
CA SER A 289 25.67 21.72 21.79
C SER A 289 24.68 21.21 20.76
N ASP A 290 25.12 21.02 19.51
CA ASP A 290 24.26 20.52 18.42
C ASP A 290 23.79 19.10 18.73
N PHE A 291 24.71 18.26 19.22
CA PHE A 291 24.38 16.91 19.66
C PHE A 291 23.36 16.90 20.80
N LEU A 292 23.59 17.69 21.85
CA LEU A 292 22.65 17.75 22.98
C LEU A 292 21.28 18.33 22.55
N CYS A 293 21.27 19.20 21.54
CA CYS A 293 20.05 19.75 20.96
C CYS A 293 19.24 18.71 20.16
N GLN A 294 19.90 17.78 19.46
CA GLN A 294 19.25 16.70 18.70
C GLN A 294 19.03 15.41 19.51
N LEU A 295 19.74 15.25 20.63
CA LEU A 295 19.59 14.11 21.52
C LEU A 295 18.28 14.20 22.30
N ARG A 296 17.54 13.09 22.33
CA ARG A 296 16.34 12.89 23.14
C ARG A 296 16.54 11.66 24.01
N PHE A 297 16.29 11.82 25.30
CA PHE A 297 16.42 10.75 26.27
C PHE A 297 15.02 10.33 26.71
N CYS A 298 14.52 9.25 26.12
CA CYS A 298 13.18 8.72 26.38
C CYS A 298 13.25 7.69 27.51
N THR A 299 12.83 8.09 28.71
CA THR A 299 12.85 7.25 29.92
C THR A 299 11.46 6.78 30.29
N GLU A 300 11.40 5.79 31.18
CA GLU A 300 10.15 5.25 31.73
C GLU A 300 9.18 4.76 30.64
N GLN A 301 9.73 4.40 29.48
CA GLN A 301 8.98 3.87 28.36
C GLN A 301 8.40 2.50 28.69
N LYS A 302 7.38 2.07 27.94
CA LYS A 302 6.67 0.81 28.21
C LYS A 302 7.61 -0.39 28.08
N ARG A 303 7.37 -1.38 28.94
CA ARG A 303 8.05 -2.67 28.85
C ARG A 303 7.45 -3.52 27.74
N GLN A 304 8.18 -4.57 27.38
CA GLN A 304 7.81 -5.54 26.36
C GLN A 304 6.33 -5.98 26.40
N GLY A 305 5.80 -6.40 27.55
CA GLY A 305 4.40 -6.83 27.65
C GLY A 305 3.38 -5.71 27.44
N ALA A 306 3.71 -4.48 27.87
CA ALA A 306 2.84 -3.32 27.64
C ALA A 306 2.96 -2.77 26.20
N LEU A 307 4.02 -3.11 25.47
CA LEU A 307 4.09 -2.85 24.03
C LEU A 307 3.09 -3.73 23.26
N ASP A 308 2.84 -4.97 23.69
CA ASP A 308 1.83 -5.83 23.05
C ASP A 308 0.43 -5.21 23.12
N ASP A 309 0.09 -4.61 24.27
CA ASP A 309 -1.19 -3.93 24.45
C ASP A 309 -1.30 -2.69 23.55
N LEU A 310 -0.20 -1.93 23.38
CA LEU A 310 -0.16 -0.81 22.45
C LEU A 310 -0.30 -1.27 21.00
N ILE A 311 0.42 -2.31 20.58
CA ILE A 311 0.32 -2.88 19.23
C ILE A 311 -1.12 -3.31 18.97
N LYS A 312 -1.75 -4.06 19.89
CA LYS A 312 -3.17 -4.46 19.76
C LYS A 312 -4.10 -3.26 19.65
N SER A 313 -3.84 -2.20 20.41
CA SER A 313 -4.60 -0.95 20.32
C SER A 313 -4.47 -0.31 18.95
N GLU A 314 -3.26 -0.17 18.41
CA GLU A 314 -3.04 0.42 17.07
C GLU A 314 -3.64 -0.46 15.95
N VAL A 315 -3.51 -1.79 16.04
CA VAL A 315 -4.16 -2.74 15.13
C VAL A 315 -5.68 -2.60 15.19
N LYS A 316 -6.25 -2.41 16.38
CA LYS A 316 -7.68 -2.17 16.58
C LYS A 316 -8.12 -0.84 15.98
N VAL A 317 -7.32 0.22 16.07
CA VAL A 317 -7.59 1.49 15.38
C VAL A 317 -7.62 1.28 13.87
N LEU A 318 -6.63 0.59 13.32
CA LEU A 318 -6.47 0.38 11.89
C LEU A 318 -7.53 -0.56 11.29
N PHE A 319 -7.86 -1.67 11.96
CA PHE A 319 -8.72 -2.73 11.42
C PHE A 319 -10.04 -2.92 12.18
N GLY A 320 -10.34 -2.06 13.16
CA GLY A 320 -11.51 -2.17 14.04
C GLY A 320 -11.47 -3.32 15.06
N ASN A 321 -10.42 -4.15 15.06
CA ASN A 321 -10.20 -5.27 16.00
C ASN A 321 -8.71 -5.66 16.04
N ASP A 322 -8.31 -6.49 17.00
CA ASP A 322 -6.91 -6.88 17.25
C ASP A 322 -6.50 -8.24 16.65
N LYS A 323 -7.37 -8.91 15.87
CA LYS A 323 -7.14 -10.28 15.37
C LYS A 323 -5.89 -10.42 14.49
N GLN A 324 -5.41 -9.34 13.89
CA GLN A 324 -4.21 -9.34 13.04
C GLN A 324 -2.92 -9.02 13.81
N SER A 325 -3.00 -8.73 15.11
CA SER A 325 -1.85 -8.31 15.92
C SER A 325 -0.74 -9.36 15.89
N ASP A 326 -1.08 -10.64 16.13
CA ASP A 326 -0.08 -11.70 16.17
C ASP A 326 0.60 -11.88 14.81
N LYS A 327 -0.17 -11.92 13.72
CA LYS A 327 0.39 -12.05 12.37
C LYS A 327 1.31 -10.88 12.01
N LEU A 328 0.97 -9.67 12.42
CA LEU A 328 1.79 -8.48 12.18
C LEU A 328 3.10 -8.54 12.97
N THR A 329 3.04 -8.86 14.27
CA THR A 329 4.24 -8.97 15.11
C THR A 329 5.17 -10.07 14.59
N HIS A 330 4.64 -11.25 14.25
CA HIS A 330 5.46 -12.32 13.66
C HIS A 330 6.06 -11.90 12.31
N GLY A 331 5.30 -11.19 11.47
CA GLY A 331 5.82 -10.67 10.20
C GLY A 331 6.96 -9.67 10.38
N VAL A 332 6.90 -8.82 11.39
CA VAL A 332 7.99 -7.88 11.74
C VAL A 332 9.18 -8.61 12.35
N GLU A 333 8.97 -9.62 13.20
CA GLU A 333 10.04 -10.48 13.71
C GLU A 333 10.77 -11.21 12.58
N ASP A 334 10.02 -11.83 11.66
CA ASP A 334 10.59 -12.52 10.49
C ASP A 334 11.34 -11.54 9.60
N TRP A 335 10.80 -10.34 9.36
CA TRP A 335 11.50 -9.27 8.64
C TRP A 335 12.81 -8.89 9.34
N SER A 336 12.80 -8.73 10.67
CA SER A 336 13.99 -8.34 11.42
C SER A 336 15.04 -9.46 11.44
N ARG A 337 14.65 -10.73 11.42
CA ARG A 337 15.59 -11.87 11.39
C ARG A 337 16.16 -12.15 10.01
N GLN A 338 15.47 -11.75 8.95
CA GLN A 338 15.97 -11.96 7.59
C GLN A 338 17.32 -11.24 7.41
N HIS A 339 18.32 -11.99 6.93
CA HIS A 339 19.62 -11.44 6.53
C HIS A 339 19.53 -10.49 5.32
N HIS A 340 18.37 -10.41 4.68
CA HIS A 340 18.14 -9.52 3.56
C HIS A 340 17.82 -8.11 4.05
N PRO A 341 18.56 -7.08 3.61
CA PRO A 341 18.54 -5.79 4.27
C PRO A 341 17.46 -4.87 3.68
N TYR A 342 16.22 -5.34 3.62
CA TYR A 342 15.13 -4.54 3.07
C TYR A 342 14.54 -3.63 4.13
N LEU A 343 14.24 -2.39 3.76
CA LEU A 343 13.51 -1.48 4.63
C LEU A 343 12.08 -2.00 4.88
N LEU A 344 11.60 -1.88 6.12
CA LEU A 344 10.21 -2.15 6.46
C LEU A 344 9.36 -0.96 6.01
N THR A 345 8.41 -1.25 5.12
CA THR A 345 7.49 -0.28 4.49
C THR A 345 6.10 -0.92 4.39
N PRO A 346 5.04 -0.15 4.06
CA PRO A 346 3.72 -0.72 3.80
C PRO A 346 3.68 -1.78 2.68
N ASN A 347 4.72 -1.85 1.84
CA ASN A 347 4.85 -2.87 0.79
C ASN A 347 5.45 -4.19 1.29
N ALA A 348 5.74 -4.32 2.59
CA ALA A 348 6.22 -5.56 3.16
C ALA A 348 5.23 -6.71 2.92
N LYS A 349 5.74 -7.86 2.47
CA LYS A 349 4.92 -8.99 2.02
C LYS A 349 3.91 -9.44 3.07
N PHE A 350 4.34 -9.62 4.32
CA PHE A 350 3.44 -10.06 5.41
C PHE A 350 2.27 -9.09 5.61
N PHE A 351 2.52 -7.78 5.51
CA PHE A 351 1.48 -6.78 5.67
C PHE A 351 0.53 -6.78 4.47
N GLN A 352 1.07 -6.87 3.25
CA GLN A 352 0.28 -7.02 2.04
C GLN A 352 -0.58 -8.30 2.06
N ASP A 353 -0.10 -9.39 2.65
CA ASP A 353 -0.87 -10.63 2.81
C ASP A 353 -2.00 -10.47 3.86
N ILE A 354 -1.77 -9.70 4.93
CA ILE A 354 -2.83 -9.28 5.87
C ILE A 354 -3.89 -8.44 5.13
N ILE A 355 -3.48 -7.42 4.37
CA ILE A 355 -4.39 -6.55 3.61
C ILE A 355 -5.22 -7.35 2.61
N LYS A 356 -4.61 -8.27 1.84
CA LYS A 356 -5.33 -9.15 0.92
C LYS A 356 -6.34 -10.05 1.63
N THR A 357 -5.98 -10.59 2.80
CA THR A 357 -6.88 -11.42 3.59
C THR A 357 -8.09 -10.60 4.05
N ILE A 358 -7.88 -9.37 4.50
CA ILE A 358 -8.98 -8.48 4.90
C ILE A 358 -9.83 -8.13 3.68
N ALA A 359 -9.21 -7.77 2.56
CA ALA A 359 -9.90 -7.48 1.30
C ALA A 359 -10.83 -8.64 0.91
N ALA A 360 -10.32 -9.87 0.86
CA ALA A 360 -11.12 -11.05 0.54
C ALA A 360 -12.32 -11.28 1.48
N ASN A 361 -12.22 -10.85 2.75
CA ASN A 361 -13.30 -11.00 3.73
C ASN A 361 -14.36 -9.90 3.65
N ILE A 362 -14.03 -8.72 3.11
CA ILE A 362 -14.96 -7.58 3.01
C ILE A 362 -15.47 -7.39 1.58
N SER A 363 -14.78 -7.91 0.57
CA SER A 363 -15.17 -7.79 -0.82
C SER A 363 -16.49 -8.50 -1.08
N LYS A 364 -17.39 -7.80 -1.76
CA LYS A 364 -18.62 -8.39 -2.27
C LYS A 364 -18.33 -9.12 -3.59
N HIS A 365 -18.87 -10.33 -3.72
CA HIS A 365 -18.83 -11.06 -4.99
C HIS A 365 -19.96 -10.59 -5.90
N ILE A 366 -19.60 -10.24 -7.15
CA ILE A 366 -20.57 -9.97 -8.20
C ILE A 366 -21.03 -11.32 -8.78
N PRO A 367 -22.34 -11.56 -8.93
CA PRO A 367 -22.84 -12.69 -9.68
C PRO A 367 -22.23 -12.70 -11.10
N LYS A 368 -21.78 -13.88 -11.57
CA LYS A 368 -21.20 -14.01 -12.92
C LYS A 368 -22.30 -13.92 -13.97
N LEU A 369 -22.68 -12.69 -14.35
CA LEU A 369 -23.63 -12.49 -15.45
C LEU A 369 -23.00 -12.77 -16.82
N ASN A 370 -21.68 -13.04 -16.92
CA ASN A 370 -20.97 -13.34 -18.17
C ASN A 370 -21.36 -12.37 -19.31
N ILE A 371 -21.47 -11.08 -18.98
CA ILE A 371 -21.72 -10.01 -19.93
C ILE A 371 -20.51 -9.09 -19.97
N THR A 372 -20.24 -8.52 -21.14
CA THR A 372 -19.18 -7.56 -21.38
C THR A 372 -19.81 -6.31 -22.00
N PHE A 373 -19.61 -5.17 -21.38
CA PHE A 373 -19.97 -3.85 -21.90
C PHE A 373 -19.00 -3.43 -22.99
N SER A 374 -19.53 -2.68 -23.96
CA SER A 374 -18.74 -2.17 -25.06
C SER A 374 -17.68 -1.18 -24.57
N GLN A 375 -16.61 -1.05 -25.34
CA GLN A 375 -15.54 -0.10 -24.99
C GLN A 375 -16.05 1.35 -24.90
N ASP A 376 -17.02 1.73 -25.74
CA ASP A 376 -17.64 3.07 -25.72
C ASP A 376 -18.44 3.29 -24.43
N ALA A 377 -19.22 2.28 -24.00
CA ALA A 377 -19.98 2.35 -22.75
C ALA A 377 -19.07 2.42 -21.53
N CYS A 378 -17.96 1.67 -21.54
CA CYS A 378 -16.93 1.75 -20.49
C CYS A 378 -16.17 3.09 -20.51
N GLN A 379 -15.94 3.64 -21.70
CA GLN A 379 -15.24 4.91 -21.88
C GLN A 379 -16.04 6.09 -21.31
N GLU A 380 -17.36 6.08 -21.44
CA GLU A 380 -18.24 7.08 -20.83
C GLU A 380 -18.02 7.22 -19.31
N ILE A 381 -17.90 6.08 -18.61
CA ILE A 381 -17.61 6.06 -17.16
C ILE A 381 -16.21 6.60 -16.87
N ARG A 382 -15.21 6.22 -17.68
CA ARG A 382 -13.84 6.70 -17.52
C ARG A 382 -13.71 8.20 -17.75
N GLU A 383 -14.43 8.75 -18.72
CA GLU A 383 -14.41 10.19 -19.01
C GLU A 383 -14.99 11.00 -17.86
N LYS A 384 -16.09 10.52 -17.24
CA LYS A 384 -16.66 11.15 -16.04
C LYS A 384 -15.71 11.16 -14.85
N TYR A 385 -14.79 10.21 -14.80
CA TYR A 385 -13.70 10.19 -13.82
C TYR A 385 -12.56 11.17 -14.14
N GLN A 386 -12.16 11.30 -15.41
CA GLN A 386 -11.03 12.14 -15.84
C GLN A 386 -11.25 13.64 -15.64
N GLU A 387 -12.48 14.10 -15.39
CA GLU A 387 -12.83 15.50 -15.11
C GLU A 387 -12.31 16.03 -13.73
N GLY A 388 -11.37 15.32 -13.08
CA GLY A 388 -10.79 15.68 -11.77
C GLY A 388 -11.66 15.29 -10.58
N ASN A 389 -12.78 14.61 -10.81
CA ASN A 389 -13.71 14.17 -9.78
C ASN A 389 -13.25 12.85 -9.16
N ARG A 390 -12.71 12.91 -7.93
CA ARG A 390 -12.32 11.73 -7.13
C ARG A 390 -13.52 10.94 -6.58
N LYS A 391 -14.72 11.48 -6.76
CA LYS A 391 -15.98 10.92 -6.31
C LYS A 391 -16.93 10.89 -7.50
N LEU A 392 -17.35 9.69 -7.89
CA LEU A 392 -18.35 9.48 -8.92
C LEU A 392 -19.63 8.94 -8.28
N LEU A 393 -20.69 9.72 -8.32
CA LEU A 393 -22.02 9.31 -7.88
C LEU A 393 -22.82 8.84 -9.09
N ILE A 394 -23.16 7.55 -9.12
CA ILE A 394 -23.93 6.93 -10.19
C ILE A 394 -25.32 6.62 -9.66
N LYS A 395 -26.32 7.29 -10.23
CA LYS A 395 -27.72 6.90 -10.10
C LYS A 395 -28.02 5.84 -11.13
N SER A 396 -28.40 4.65 -10.68
CA SER A 396 -28.69 3.52 -11.56
C SER A 396 -30.10 2.99 -11.37
N ASN A 397 -30.76 2.60 -12.46
CA ASN A 397 -32.00 1.83 -12.41
C ASN A 397 -31.75 0.32 -12.18
N CYS A 398 -30.52 -0.15 -12.36
CA CYS A 398 -30.11 -1.51 -12.02
C CYS A 398 -28.66 -1.50 -11.54
N ILE A 399 -28.52 -1.45 -10.22
CA ILE A 399 -27.24 -1.33 -9.55
C ILE A 399 -26.24 -2.41 -10.00
N LYS A 400 -26.69 -3.66 -10.21
CA LYS A 400 -25.80 -4.76 -10.61
C LYS A 400 -25.17 -4.54 -11.99
N MET A 401 -25.95 -4.04 -12.96
CA MET A 401 -25.43 -3.75 -14.30
C MET A 401 -24.41 -2.61 -14.26
N SER A 402 -24.73 -1.54 -13.53
CA SER A 402 -23.80 -0.42 -13.36
C SER A 402 -22.52 -0.82 -12.62
N VAL A 403 -22.61 -1.67 -11.60
CA VAL A 403 -21.43 -2.25 -10.93
C VAL A 403 -20.57 -3.01 -11.94
N ILE A 404 -21.15 -3.87 -12.77
CA ILE A 404 -20.38 -4.62 -13.79
C ILE A 404 -19.75 -3.66 -14.80
N LYS A 405 -20.50 -2.68 -15.30
CA LYS A 405 -20.02 -1.65 -16.23
C LYS A 405 -18.82 -0.90 -15.62
N VAL A 406 -18.93 -0.45 -14.38
CA VAL A 406 -17.84 0.23 -13.64
C VAL A 406 -16.63 -0.68 -13.48
N MET A 407 -16.83 -1.94 -13.07
CA MET A 407 -15.75 -2.91 -12.89
C MET A 407 -15.05 -3.32 -14.20
N GLN A 408 -15.69 -3.13 -15.35
CA GLN A 408 -15.08 -3.33 -16.67
C GLN A 408 -14.47 -2.04 -17.22
N SER A 409 -14.98 -0.89 -16.78
CA SER A 409 -14.43 0.43 -17.12
C SER A 409 -13.06 0.64 -16.49
N PHE A 410 -12.86 0.06 -15.32
CA PHE A 410 -11.65 0.17 -14.53
C PHE A 410 -11.00 -1.19 -14.36
N ASP A 411 -9.69 -1.27 -14.56
CA ASP A 411 -8.95 -2.55 -14.48
C ASP A 411 -9.13 -3.29 -13.14
N SER A 412 -8.51 -4.46 -13.03
CA SER A 412 -8.54 -5.37 -11.85
C SER A 412 -8.18 -4.77 -10.47
N ASN A 413 -7.83 -3.49 -10.36
CA ASN A 413 -7.51 -2.80 -9.10
C ASN A 413 -8.75 -2.18 -8.42
N THR A 414 -9.85 -2.91 -8.38
CA THR A 414 -11.13 -2.40 -7.82
C THR A 414 -11.57 -3.19 -6.60
N LEU A 415 -11.97 -2.49 -5.54
CA LEU A 415 -12.58 -3.06 -4.34
C LEU A 415 -14.10 -2.78 -4.36
N LEU A 416 -14.91 -3.82 -4.56
CA LEU A 416 -16.36 -3.73 -4.46
C LEU A 416 -16.83 -4.12 -3.07
N ILE A 417 -17.65 -3.27 -2.45
CA ILE A 417 -18.32 -3.54 -1.17
C ILE A 417 -19.75 -3.02 -1.20
N ASP A 418 -20.61 -3.54 -0.34
CA ASP A 418 -21.93 -2.95 -0.09
C ASP A 418 -21.91 -1.86 0.99
N VAL A 419 -22.96 -1.05 1.02
CA VAL A 419 -23.12 0.05 1.98
C VAL A 419 -23.15 -0.39 3.45
N SER A 420 -23.71 -1.57 3.76
CA SER A 420 -23.69 -2.09 5.14
C SER A 420 -22.27 -2.43 5.58
N THR A 421 -21.48 -3.06 4.70
CA THR A 421 -20.09 -3.41 4.96
C THR A 421 -19.24 -2.18 5.25
N ILE A 422 -19.37 -1.09 4.47
CA ILE A 422 -18.61 0.14 4.75
C ILE A 422 -19.05 0.82 6.06
N GLN A 423 -20.34 0.79 6.39
CA GLN A 423 -20.86 1.36 7.64
C GLN A 423 -20.39 0.58 8.87
N GLU A 424 -20.38 -0.75 8.81
CA GLU A 424 -19.97 -1.61 9.92
C GLU A 424 -18.44 -1.71 10.07
N CYS A 425 -17.70 -1.66 8.96
CA CYS A 425 -16.27 -1.97 8.92
C CYS A 425 -15.42 -0.86 8.29
N VAL A 426 -15.79 0.41 8.45
CA VAL A 426 -15.13 1.56 7.81
C VAL A 426 -13.60 1.54 7.92
N SER A 427 -13.02 1.28 9.10
CA SER A 427 -11.56 1.26 9.28
C SER A 427 -10.89 0.19 8.41
N LYS A 428 -11.49 -1.00 8.29
CA LYS A 428 -10.95 -2.08 7.43
C LYS A 428 -10.99 -1.69 5.96
N VAL A 429 -12.11 -1.11 5.52
CA VAL A 429 -12.27 -0.64 4.14
C VAL A 429 -11.20 0.41 3.83
N LEU A 430 -11.05 1.42 4.69
CA LEU A 430 -10.04 2.47 4.53
C LEU A 430 -8.62 1.89 4.52
N ALA A 431 -8.30 0.95 5.40
CA ALA A 431 -6.99 0.31 5.43
C ALA A 431 -6.71 -0.50 4.15
N VAL A 432 -7.68 -1.29 3.67
CA VAL A 432 -7.53 -2.04 2.41
C VAL A 432 -7.42 -1.11 1.21
N TRP A 433 -8.21 -0.04 1.18
CA TRP A 433 -8.20 0.89 0.06
C TRP A 433 -6.91 1.75 0.02
N LYS A 434 -6.42 2.18 1.19
CA LYS A 434 -5.17 2.95 1.31
C LYS A 434 -3.93 2.08 0.99
N TYR A 435 -3.87 0.85 1.51
CA TYR A 435 -2.64 0.03 1.46
C TYR A 435 -2.70 -1.16 0.51
N GLY A 436 -3.88 -1.51 0.01
CA GLY A 436 -4.05 -2.54 -0.99
C GLY A 436 -3.74 -2.02 -2.39
N LYS A 437 -3.67 -2.95 -3.33
CA LYS A 437 -3.56 -2.66 -4.77
C LYS A 437 -4.92 -2.32 -5.37
N CYS A 438 -5.67 -1.47 -4.69
CA CYS A 438 -7.03 -1.07 -5.09
C CYS A 438 -7.04 0.44 -5.25
N ASP A 439 -7.18 0.92 -6.47
CA ASP A 439 -7.21 2.36 -6.75
C ASP A 439 -8.64 2.90 -6.68
N ILE A 440 -9.61 2.02 -6.89
CA ILE A 440 -11.02 2.36 -6.98
C ILE A 440 -11.79 1.58 -5.93
N LEU A 441 -12.57 2.30 -5.12
CA LEU A 441 -13.52 1.75 -4.18
C LEU A 441 -14.93 1.92 -4.76
N VAL A 442 -15.60 0.81 -5.06
CA VAL A 442 -16.99 0.79 -5.52
C VAL A 442 -17.88 0.42 -4.34
N VAL A 443 -18.81 1.32 -4.01
CA VAL A 443 -19.80 1.11 -2.94
C VAL A 443 -21.17 0.89 -3.57
N GLU A 444 -21.72 -0.29 -3.31
CA GLU A 444 -23.03 -0.70 -3.80
C GLU A 444 -24.14 -0.35 -2.79
N GLY A 445 -25.07 0.49 -3.24
CA GLY A 445 -26.32 0.81 -2.57
C GLY A 445 -26.27 1.98 -1.59
N GLY A 446 -27.46 2.42 -1.21
CA GLY A 446 -27.73 3.25 -0.03
C GLY A 446 -27.15 4.67 -0.04
N ASP A 447 -27.30 5.31 1.11
CA ASP A 447 -26.79 6.64 1.40
C ASP A 447 -25.48 6.52 2.18
N ILE A 448 -24.40 7.12 1.66
CA ILE A 448 -23.10 7.19 2.33
C ILE A 448 -22.89 8.53 3.06
N SER A 449 -23.95 9.33 3.22
CA SER A 449 -23.92 10.58 3.99
C SER A 449 -23.29 10.35 5.36
N GLY A 450 -22.28 11.16 5.69
CA GLY A 450 -21.51 11.07 6.94
C GLY A 450 -20.25 10.19 6.89
N LEU A 451 -20.04 9.41 5.82
CA LEU A 451 -18.76 8.76 5.53
C LEU A 451 -17.87 9.58 4.59
N GLU A 452 -18.46 10.58 3.92
CA GLU A 452 -17.79 11.36 2.89
C GLU A 452 -16.53 12.05 3.40
N ASP A 453 -16.60 12.70 4.56
CA ASP A 453 -15.46 13.38 5.19
C ASP A 453 -14.31 12.39 5.44
N LYS A 454 -14.61 11.17 5.90
CA LYS A 454 -13.60 10.13 6.18
C LYS A 454 -13.00 9.52 4.92
N LEU A 455 -13.74 9.50 3.82
CA LEU A 455 -13.29 8.97 2.54
C LEU A 455 -12.51 10.04 1.74
N SER A 456 -12.80 11.32 1.97
CA SER A 456 -12.13 12.44 1.30
C SER A 456 -10.70 12.72 1.75
N THR A 457 -10.27 12.22 2.91
CA THR A 457 -8.92 12.42 3.45
C THR A 457 -7.86 11.51 2.82
N LEU A 458 -8.18 10.80 1.73
CA LEU A 458 -7.27 9.84 1.11
C LEU A 458 -6.51 10.43 -0.09
N SER A 459 -5.37 9.79 -0.40
CA SER A 459 -4.42 10.13 -1.47
C SER A 459 -5.08 10.59 -2.77
N ASP A 460 -4.42 11.54 -3.44
CA ASP A 460 -4.84 12.14 -4.72
C ASP A 460 -5.09 11.13 -5.86
N SER A 461 -4.57 9.92 -5.72
CA SER A 461 -4.68 8.84 -6.70
C SER A 461 -5.87 7.89 -6.50
N LYS A 462 -6.65 8.01 -5.42
CA LYS A 462 -7.73 7.08 -5.09
C LYS A 462 -9.11 7.63 -5.51
N CYS A 463 -9.97 6.74 -6.00
CA CYS A 463 -11.31 7.10 -6.49
C CYS A 463 -12.43 6.33 -5.77
N LEU A 464 -13.48 7.06 -5.39
CA LEU A 464 -14.70 6.53 -4.81
C LEU A 464 -15.84 6.54 -5.85
N VAL A 465 -16.40 5.39 -6.15
CA VAL A 465 -17.60 5.25 -6.98
C VAL A 465 -18.74 4.76 -6.11
N VAL A 466 -19.85 5.50 -6.05
CA VAL A 466 -21.04 5.11 -5.31
C VAL A 466 -22.15 4.86 -6.30
N ILE A 467 -22.77 3.68 -6.23
CA ILE A 467 -23.84 3.28 -7.15
C ILE A 467 -25.09 3.04 -6.34
N SER A 468 -26.13 3.86 -6.53
CA SER A 468 -27.40 3.71 -5.82
C SER A 468 -28.59 4.10 -6.69
N ASP A 469 -29.79 3.77 -6.20
CA ASP A 469 -31.08 4.19 -6.73
C ASP A 469 -31.60 5.50 -6.08
N ILE A 470 -31.05 5.86 -4.91
CA ILE A 470 -31.54 6.94 -4.04
C ILE A 470 -30.43 7.98 -3.80
N HIS A 471 -30.27 8.93 -4.73
CA HIS A 471 -29.46 10.12 -4.48
C HIS A 471 -30.23 11.41 -4.76
N LYS A 472 -30.11 12.34 -3.80
CA LYS A 472 -30.62 13.72 -3.89
C LYS A 472 -29.54 14.71 -4.32
N ALA A 473 -28.33 14.25 -4.63
CA ALA A 473 -27.22 15.11 -5.01
C ALA A 473 -27.44 15.73 -6.40
N GLU A 474 -27.11 17.01 -6.54
CA GLU A 474 -27.29 17.77 -7.79
C GLU A 474 -26.30 17.37 -8.89
N GLN A 475 -25.16 16.77 -8.54
CA GLN A 475 -24.13 16.29 -9.47
C GLN A 475 -24.06 14.76 -9.45
N GLN A 476 -25.00 14.13 -10.16
CA GLN A 476 -25.05 12.67 -10.32
C GLN A 476 -24.98 12.28 -11.80
N PHE A 477 -24.17 11.27 -12.11
CA PHE A 477 -24.22 10.61 -13.40
C PHE A 477 -25.38 9.60 -13.38
N VAL A 478 -26.27 9.66 -14.37
CA VAL A 478 -27.40 8.72 -14.46
C VAL A 478 -27.02 7.62 -15.44
N ASP A 479 -26.78 6.42 -14.94
CA ASP A 479 -26.51 5.25 -15.77
C ASP A 479 -27.83 4.51 -16.03
N THR A 480 -28.19 4.42 -17.30
CA THR A 480 -29.36 3.65 -17.75
C THR A 480 -28.87 2.56 -18.68
N PHE A 481 -29.11 1.31 -18.30
CA PHE A 481 -28.74 0.16 -19.12
C PHE A 481 -29.53 0.13 -20.43
N CYS A 482 -28.84 -0.18 -21.51
CA CYS A 482 -29.42 -0.57 -22.79
C CYS A 482 -28.64 -1.77 -23.34
N LEU A 483 -29.32 -2.74 -23.95
CA LEU A 483 -28.66 -3.94 -24.48
C LEU A 483 -27.57 -3.59 -25.52
N SER A 484 -27.78 -2.53 -26.30
CA SER A 484 -26.81 -2.04 -27.29
C SER A 484 -25.47 -1.58 -26.70
N GLN A 485 -25.41 -1.34 -25.39
CA GLN A 485 -24.18 -1.02 -24.66
C GLN A 485 -23.32 -2.26 -24.38
N LEU A 486 -23.81 -3.48 -24.64
CA LEU A 486 -23.01 -4.68 -24.52
C LEU A 486 -22.20 -4.94 -25.80
N GLU A 487 -21.11 -5.68 -25.69
CA GLU A 487 -20.41 -6.24 -26.85
C GLU A 487 -21.32 -7.21 -27.62
N PRO A 488 -21.17 -7.36 -28.95
CA PRO A 488 -22.05 -8.20 -29.77
C PRO A 488 -22.23 -9.64 -29.25
N ASP A 489 -21.15 -10.26 -28.78
CA ASP A 489 -21.20 -11.63 -28.22
C ASP A 489 -22.07 -11.69 -26.94
N SER A 490 -21.99 -10.67 -26.10
CA SER A 490 -22.81 -10.58 -24.88
C SER A 490 -24.27 -10.26 -25.20
N GLN A 491 -24.53 -9.43 -26.21
CA GLN A 491 -25.88 -9.20 -26.72
C GLN A 491 -26.49 -10.52 -27.21
N GLN A 492 -25.76 -11.24 -28.07
CA GLN A 492 -26.20 -12.53 -28.59
C GLN A 492 -26.44 -13.55 -27.47
N GLN A 493 -25.55 -13.62 -26.48
CA GLN A 493 -25.71 -14.52 -25.34
C GLN A 493 -27.00 -14.24 -24.57
N VAL A 494 -27.29 -12.96 -24.27
CA VAL A 494 -28.54 -12.54 -23.60
C VAL A 494 -29.77 -12.90 -24.45
N LEU A 495 -29.69 -12.66 -25.77
CA LEU A 495 -30.76 -12.92 -26.73
C LEU A 495 -31.01 -14.42 -26.97
N GLU A 496 -30.00 -15.27 -26.81
CA GLU A 496 -30.10 -16.72 -26.92
C GLU A 496 -30.54 -17.40 -25.61
N CYS A 497 -30.58 -16.68 -24.49
CA CYS A 497 -31.07 -17.21 -23.23
C CYS A 497 -32.48 -17.81 -23.40
N GLN A 498 -32.67 -18.97 -22.79
CA GLN A 498 -33.95 -19.65 -22.75
C GLN A 498 -34.82 -19.05 -21.65
N VAL A 499 -36.07 -18.79 -21.99
CA VAL A 499 -37.10 -18.29 -21.07
C VAL A 499 -38.30 -19.22 -21.12
N ASP A 500 -38.95 -19.43 -19.98
CA ASP A 500 -40.24 -20.14 -19.91
C ASP A 500 -41.36 -19.14 -20.22
N PHE A 501 -41.78 -19.09 -21.47
CA PHE A 501 -42.88 -18.25 -21.91
C PHE A 501 -44.17 -19.08 -21.95
N GLN A 502 -45.08 -18.85 -20.99
CA GLN A 502 -46.37 -19.53 -20.88
C GLN A 502 -46.28 -21.08 -20.85
N GLY A 503 -45.22 -21.62 -20.22
CA GLY A 503 -44.97 -23.06 -20.16
C GLY A 503 -44.19 -23.63 -21.35
N TYR A 504 -43.68 -22.77 -22.23
CA TYR A 504 -42.86 -23.15 -23.38
C TYR A 504 -41.48 -22.54 -23.24
N ILE A 505 -40.46 -23.40 -23.31
CA ILE A 505 -39.07 -22.95 -23.33
C ILE A 505 -38.76 -22.42 -24.74
N VAL A 506 -38.53 -21.11 -24.82
CA VAL A 506 -38.20 -20.41 -26.07
C VAL A 506 -36.97 -19.55 -25.87
N ARG A 507 -36.28 -19.20 -26.97
CA ARG A 507 -35.18 -18.23 -26.91
C ARG A 507 -35.74 -16.82 -26.88
N LEU A 508 -35.09 -15.91 -26.15
CA LEU A 508 -35.56 -14.53 -26.04
C LEU A 508 -35.68 -13.84 -27.42
N ASN A 509 -34.73 -14.05 -28.32
CA ASN A 509 -34.77 -13.52 -29.69
C ASN A 509 -35.87 -14.09 -30.60
N SER A 510 -36.59 -15.12 -30.15
CA SER A 510 -37.75 -15.63 -30.89
C SER A 510 -39.06 -14.91 -30.54
N LEU A 511 -39.06 -14.10 -29.47
CA LEU A 511 -40.26 -13.43 -28.96
C LEU A 511 -40.55 -12.09 -29.64
N ALA A 512 -39.54 -11.41 -30.18
CA ALA A 512 -39.69 -10.13 -30.87
C ALA A 512 -38.47 -9.84 -31.77
N ASP A 513 -38.59 -8.83 -32.63
CA ASP A 513 -37.50 -8.36 -33.47
C ASP A 513 -36.31 -7.87 -32.62
N GLU A 514 -35.09 -8.13 -33.08
CA GLU A 514 -33.86 -7.80 -32.33
C GLU A 514 -33.76 -6.30 -32.00
N SER A 515 -34.12 -5.43 -32.93
CA SER A 515 -34.13 -3.97 -32.70
C SER A 515 -35.10 -3.55 -31.58
N PHE A 516 -36.24 -4.24 -31.46
CA PHE A 516 -37.19 -4.02 -30.37
C PHE A 516 -36.61 -4.50 -29.04
N LEU A 517 -36.06 -5.71 -29.02
CA LEU A 517 -35.42 -6.29 -27.82
C LEU A 517 -34.24 -5.44 -27.34
N GLN A 518 -33.43 -4.89 -28.26
CA GLN A 518 -32.31 -4.03 -27.90
C GLN A 518 -32.75 -2.75 -27.17
N THR A 519 -33.95 -2.26 -27.47
CA THR A 519 -34.50 -1.02 -26.91
C THR A 519 -35.29 -1.27 -25.63
N GLU A 520 -36.03 -2.38 -25.57
CA GLU A 520 -37.03 -2.64 -24.52
C GLU A 520 -36.55 -3.60 -23.42
N LEU A 521 -35.46 -4.35 -23.63
CA LEU A 521 -34.93 -5.22 -22.58
C LEU A 521 -34.33 -4.38 -21.45
N SER A 522 -35.05 -4.34 -20.33
CA SER A 522 -34.58 -3.70 -19.11
C SER A 522 -33.46 -4.51 -18.47
N ALA A 523 -32.62 -3.83 -17.69
CA ALA A 523 -31.56 -4.49 -16.94
C ALA A 523 -32.08 -5.53 -15.95
N GLU A 524 -33.24 -5.29 -15.33
CA GLU A 524 -33.87 -6.25 -14.41
C GLU A 524 -34.20 -7.57 -15.11
N VAL A 525 -34.70 -7.51 -16.36
CA VAL A 525 -34.95 -8.71 -17.16
C VAL A 525 -33.65 -9.45 -17.42
N VAL A 526 -32.60 -8.74 -17.86
CA VAL A 526 -31.28 -9.36 -18.13
C VAL A 526 -30.69 -10.01 -16.88
N GLU A 527 -30.85 -9.39 -15.72
CA GLU A 527 -30.44 -9.97 -14.44
C GLU A 527 -31.22 -11.25 -14.10
N GLN A 528 -32.53 -11.25 -14.32
CA GLN A 528 -33.41 -12.39 -14.04
C GLN A 528 -33.17 -13.58 -14.98
N LEU A 529 -32.67 -13.36 -16.20
CA LEU A 529 -32.34 -14.44 -17.15
C LEU A 529 -31.34 -15.45 -16.56
N HIS A 530 -30.54 -15.05 -15.57
CA HIS A 530 -29.62 -15.96 -14.90
C HIS A 530 -30.32 -17.03 -14.03
N ASN A 531 -31.57 -16.81 -13.63
CA ASN A 531 -32.33 -17.65 -12.70
C ASN A 531 -33.53 -18.37 -13.37
N THR A 532 -33.51 -18.57 -14.69
CA THR A 532 -34.65 -19.05 -15.50
C THR A 532 -35.84 -18.10 -15.41
N LEU A 533 -35.90 -17.13 -16.33
CA LEU A 533 -37.02 -16.19 -16.39
C LEU A 533 -38.31 -16.92 -16.83
N GLN A 534 -39.36 -16.80 -16.02
CA GLN A 534 -40.69 -17.30 -16.35
C GLN A 534 -41.64 -16.13 -16.62
N VAL A 535 -42.29 -16.16 -17.78
CA VAL A 535 -43.25 -15.14 -18.24
C VAL A 535 -44.61 -15.80 -18.45
N GLY A 536 -45.51 -15.60 -17.50
CA GLY A 536 -46.84 -16.21 -17.49
C GLY A 536 -46.82 -17.70 -17.14
N HIS A 537 -47.98 -18.33 -17.22
CA HIS A 537 -48.15 -19.75 -16.93
C HIS A 537 -48.88 -20.45 -18.07
N LYS A 538 -48.61 -21.74 -18.25
CA LYS A 538 -49.39 -22.58 -19.15
C LYS A 538 -50.84 -22.64 -18.65
N LEU A 539 -51.79 -22.25 -19.48
CA LEU A 539 -53.20 -22.45 -19.20
C LEU A 539 -53.48 -23.96 -19.21
N GLN A 540 -53.77 -24.53 -18.03
CA GLN A 540 -54.02 -25.97 -17.87
C GLN A 540 -55.39 -26.37 -18.43
N GLU A 541 -56.36 -25.45 -18.37
CA GLU A 541 -57.68 -25.57 -18.97
C GLU A 541 -58.04 -24.21 -19.59
N LEU A 542 -58.52 -24.22 -20.84
CA LEU A 542 -59.12 -23.03 -21.44
C LEU A 542 -60.38 -22.72 -20.64
N ASP A 543 -60.35 -21.67 -19.81
CA ASP A 543 -61.55 -21.13 -19.18
C ASP A 543 -62.62 -20.98 -20.29
N PRO A 544 -63.88 -21.41 -20.10
CA PRO A 544 -64.94 -21.23 -21.09
C PRO A 544 -65.15 -19.75 -21.48
N CYS A 545 -64.64 -18.80 -20.69
CA CYS A 545 -64.61 -17.38 -21.00
C CYS A 545 -63.32 -16.90 -21.69
N TYR A 546 -62.37 -17.78 -21.99
CA TYR A 546 -61.14 -17.47 -22.73
C TYR A 546 -61.48 -17.09 -24.17
N LEU A 547 -61.51 -15.79 -24.44
CA LEU A 547 -61.59 -15.25 -25.79
C LEU A 547 -60.24 -15.44 -26.46
N HIS A 548 -60.18 -16.36 -27.42
CA HIS A 548 -59.00 -16.57 -28.26
C HIS A 548 -58.65 -15.24 -28.97
N ARG A 549 -57.64 -14.52 -28.48
CA ARG A 549 -57.16 -13.29 -29.11
C ARG A 549 -56.20 -13.67 -30.22
N THR A 550 -56.71 -13.83 -31.42
CA THR A 550 -55.88 -13.91 -32.62
C THR A 550 -55.50 -12.49 -33.02
N PHE A 551 -54.24 -12.09 -32.86
CA PHE A 551 -53.75 -10.84 -33.44
C PHE A 551 -53.78 -10.99 -34.97
N GLN A 552 -54.80 -10.42 -35.61
CA GLN A 552 -54.90 -10.38 -37.06
C GLN A 552 -54.20 -9.14 -37.58
N ARG A 553 -53.10 -9.33 -38.31
CA ARG A 553 -52.47 -8.28 -39.11
C ARG A 553 -53.03 -8.38 -40.53
N ARG A 554 -53.64 -7.29 -41.03
CA ARG A 554 -54.09 -7.19 -42.42
C ARG A 554 -53.04 -6.44 -43.23
N ASP A 555 -52.24 -7.18 -44.00
CA ASP A 555 -51.33 -6.59 -44.98
C ASP A 555 -52.03 -6.59 -46.37
N LEU A 556 -52.08 -5.43 -47.01
CA LEU A 556 -52.60 -5.30 -48.37
C LEU A 556 -51.48 -5.62 -49.36
N LEU A 557 -51.56 -6.79 -49.98
CA LEU A 557 -50.61 -7.19 -51.03
C LEU A 557 -51.03 -6.57 -52.38
N ASN A 558 -50.06 -5.98 -53.08
CA ASN A 558 -50.30 -5.50 -54.44
C ASN A 558 -50.61 -6.69 -55.35
N TYR A 559 -51.76 -6.65 -56.04
CA TYR A 559 -52.21 -7.72 -56.93
C TYR A 559 -51.19 -8.07 -58.04
N GLY A 560 -50.33 -7.11 -58.42
CA GLY A 560 -49.26 -7.34 -59.39
C GLY A 560 -48.27 -8.43 -58.99
N ILE A 561 -48.06 -8.66 -57.70
CA ILE A 561 -47.09 -9.65 -57.18
C ILE A 561 -47.53 -11.09 -57.55
N PHE A 562 -48.83 -11.34 -57.67
CA PHE A 562 -49.37 -12.63 -58.11
C PHE A 562 -49.28 -12.83 -59.63
N LYS A 563 -48.94 -11.79 -60.40
CA LYS A 563 -48.80 -11.84 -61.87
C LYS A 563 -47.34 -12.00 -62.32
N GLU A 564 -46.37 -11.85 -61.43
CA GLU A 564 -44.97 -12.05 -61.76
C GLU A 564 -44.65 -13.54 -61.97
N LYS A 565 -44.12 -13.87 -63.15
CA LYS A 565 -43.72 -15.24 -63.47
C LYS A 565 -42.42 -15.58 -62.74
N GLY A 566 -42.39 -16.75 -62.11
CA GLY A 566 -41.19 -17.28 -61.43
C GLY A 566 -41.11 -16.98 -59.94
N ILE A 567 -42.14 -16.37 -59.34
CA ILE A 567 -42.20 -16.14 -57.89
C ILE A 567 -42.99 -17.26 -57.23
N THR A 568 -42.45 -17.80 -56.12
CA THR A 568 -43.15 -18.70 -55.21
C THR A 568 -43.47 -17.94 -53.94
N LEU A 569 -44.77 -17.74 -53.67
CA LEU A 569 -45.25 -17.08 -52.46
C LEU A 569 -45.74 -18.16 -51.48
N ALA A 570 -45.23 -18.12 -50.25
CA ALA A 570 -45.79 -18.89 -49.14
C ALA A 570 -46.70 -17.96 -48.33
N VAL A 571 -47.99 -18.28 -48.26
CA VAL A 571 -48.99 -17.48 -47.52
C VAL A 571 -49.69 -18.42 -46.54
N SER A 572 -49.82 -18.00 -45.27
CA SER A 572 -50.64 -18.68 -44.27
C SER A 572 -51.73 -17.74 -43.76
N GLY A 573 -52.89 -18.29 -43.37
CA GLY A 573 -53.99 -17.52 -42.82
C GLY A 573 -54.78 -16.66 -43.82
N ALA A 574 -54.65 -16.89 -45.13
CA ALA A 574 -55.45 -16.20 -46.13
C ALA A 574 -56.91 -16.68 -46.07
N THR A 575 -57.84 -15.77 -45.77
CA THR A 575 -59.28 -15.99 -45.93
C THR A 575 -59.75 -15.21 -47.15
N GLU A 576 -60.45 -15.85 -48.08
CA GLU A 576 -61.13 -15.14 -49.17
C GLU A 576 -62.12 -14.13 -48.57
N ALA A 577 -62.04 -12.88 -49.05
CA ALA A 577 -62.97 -11.82 -48.66
C ALA A 577 -64.13 -11.75 -49.66
#